data_AF-A0A3S4JHQ7-F1
#
_entry.id   AF-A0A3S4JHQ7-F1
#
_cell.length_a   1.000
_cell.length_b   1.000
_cell.length_c   1.000
_cell.angle_alpha   90.00
_cell.angle_beta   90.00
_cell.angle_gamma   90.00
#
_symmetry.space_group_name_H-M   'P 1'
#
loop_
_entity.id
_entity.type
_entity.pdbx_description
1 polymer ?
#
loop_
_entity_poly.entity_id
_entity_poly.type
_entity_poly.pdbx_seq_one_letter_code
_entity_poly.pdbx_strand_id
1 'polypeptide(L)' 'MVLPEAKAVGSVAMSMMGSDGDLGVILFSSRDPHHYQPGQGTQLLQEIALMLPELLERWIKRV' A
#
# COMPACT_ATOMS: atom_id res chain seq x y z
N MET A 1 -21.67 -24.73 11.04
CA MET A 1 -22.14 -23.91 9.90
C MET A 1 -20.96 -23.06 9.44
N VAL A 2 -20.84 -22.85 8.14
CA VAL A 2 -19.69 -22.30 7.39
C VAL A 2 -19.15 -20.99 7.98
N LEU A 3 -17.84 -20.85 8.12
CA LEU A 3 -17.16 -19.56 8.28
C LEU A 3 -17.22 -18.82 6.93
N PRO A 4 -18.02 -17.76 6.74
CA PRO A 4 -17.91 -16.96 5.54
C PRO A 4 -16.65 -16.07 5.65
N GLU A 5 -16.00 -15.82 4.51
CA GLU A 5 -14.95 -14.79 4.30
C GLU A 5 -13.47 -15.19 4.43
N ALA A 6 -13.09 -16.45 4.19
CA ALA A 6 -11.69 -16.83 4.02
C ALA A 6 -11.01 -16.31 2.71
N LYS A 7 -11.48 -15.21 2.11
CA LYS A 7 -10.84 -14.51 0.96
C LYS A 7 -11.14 -13.00 0.97
N ALA A 8 -10.56 -12.25 1.90
CA ALA A 8 -10.76 -10.80 1.98
C ALA A 8 -9.80 -9.97 1.09
N VAL A 9 -8.79 -10.59 0.47
CA VAL A 9 -7.79 -9.94 -0.39
C VAL A 9 -7.80 -10.61 -1.76
N GLY A 10 -8.12 -9.85 -2.80
CA GLY A 10 -8.11 -10.28 -4.20
C GLY A 10 -6.77 -9.97 -4.88
N SER A 11 -6.25 -8.75 -4.72
CA SER A 11 -4.95 -8.34 -5.27
C SER A 11 -4.20 -7.40 -4.32
N VAL A 12 -2.88 -7.33 -4.46
CA VAL A 12 -2.01 -6.48 -3.64
C VAL A 12 -1.00 -5.77 -4.53
N ALA A 13 -0.83 -4.46 -4.34
CA ALA A 13 0.34 -3.71 -4.80
C ALA A 13 1.28 -3.47 -3.61
N MET A 14 2.57 -3.67 -3.84
CA MET A 14 3.62 -3.50 -2.82
C MET A 14 4.59 -2.42 -3.27
N SER A 15 4.84 -1.45 -2.39
CA SER A 15 5.79 -0.35 -2.62
C SER A 15 6.74 -0.22 -1.44
N MET A 16 8.01 0.09 -1.73
CA MET A 16 8.98 0.48 -0.71
C MET A 16 8.66 1.90 -0.23
N MET A 17 8.75 2.12 1.09
CA MET A 17 8.51 3.42 1.71
C MET A 17 9.80 4.23 1.78
N GLY A 18 9.72 5.52 1.44
CA GLY A 18 10.87 6.42 1.43
C GLY A 18 11.73 6.28 0.16
N SER A 19 12.53 7.29 -0.12
CA SER A 19 13.39 7.34 -1.32
C SER A 19 14.41 6.20 -1.37
N ASP A 20 14.93 5.80 -0.22
CA ASP A 20 15.95 4.77 -0.10
C ASP A 20 15.34 3.37 0.20
N GLY A 21 14.01 3.30 0.35
CA GLY A 21 13.29 2.05 0.65
C GLY A 21 13.58 1.45 2.03
N ASP A 22 14.15 2.23 2.94
CA ASP A 22 14.63 1.81 4.25
C ASP A 22 13.58 2.00 5.36
N LEU A 23 12.50 2.74 5.10
CA LEU A 23 11.44 3.03 6.07
C LEU A 23 10.40 1.91 6.17
N GLY A 24 10.46 0.91 5.28
CA GLY A 24 9.62 -0.28 5.30
C GLY A 24 8.83 -0.50 4.01
N VAL A 25 7.71 -1.22 4.12
CA VAL A 25 6.87 -1.63 2.99
C VAL A 25 5.44 -1.13 3.19
N ILE A 26 4.84 -0.57 2.14
CA ILE A 26 3.41 -0.22 2.09
C ILE A 26 2.68 -1.23 1.22
N LEU A 27 1.59 -1.77 1.77
CA LEU A 27 0.69 -2.68 1.08
C LEU A 27 -0.63 -1.98 0.76
N PHE A 28 -0.97 -1.92 -0.53
CA PHE A 28 -2.30 -1.52 -0.98
C PHE A 28 -3.07 -2.79 -1.35
N SER A 29 -4.21 -3.02 -0.72
CA SER A 29 -5.01 -4.23 -0.93
C SER A 29 -6.37 -3.91 -1.55
N SER A 30 -6.83 -4.78 -2.45
CA SER A 30 -8.15 -4.71 -3.06
C SER A 30 -8.83 -6.06 -2.92
N ARG A 31 -10.16 -6.07 -2.83
CA ARG A 31 -10.97 -7.30 -2.89
C ARG A 31 -11.10 -7.83 -4.31
N ASP A 32 -10.91 -6.98 -5.31
CA ASP A 32 -10.92 -7.36 -6.72
C ASP A 32 -9.55 -7.94 -7.12
N PRO A 33 -9.49 -9.20 -7.59
CA PRO A 33 -8.24 -9.85 -8.00
C PRO A 33 -7.55 -9.24 -9.23
N HIS A 34 -8.22 -8.36 -9.96
CA HIS A 34 -7.68 -7.72 -11.16
C HIS A 34 -7.35 -6.23 -10.97
N HIS A 35 -7.46 -5.71 -9.75
CA HIS A 35 -7.27 -4.28 -9.50
C HIS A 35 -5.78 -3.88 -9.57
N TYR A 36 -4.90 -4.66 -8.94
CA TYR A 36 -3.46 -4.37 -8.90
C TYR A 36 -2.70 -5.36 -9.75
N GLN A 37 -2.53 -5.03 -11.04
CA GLN A 37 -1.64 -5.75 -11.94
C GLN A 37 -0.46 -4.87 -12.40
N PRO A 38 0.71 -5.46 -12.67
CA PRO A 38 1.84 -4.73 -13.25
C PRO A 38 1.41 -3.99 -14.53
N GLY A 39 1.71 -2.68 -14.58
CA GLY A 39 1.33 -1.83 -15.71
C GLY A 39 -0.09 -1.25 -15.67
N GLN A 40 -0.94 -1.62 -14.70
CA GLN A 40 -2.30 -1.06 -14.53
C GLN A 40 -2.34 0.04 -13.46
N GLY A 41 -1.76 1.20 -13.74
CA GLY A 41 -1.98 2.39 -12.91
C GLY A 41 -1.39 2.34 -11.49
N THR A 42 -0.51 1.38 -11.19
CA THR A 42 0.15 1.26 -9.88
C THR A 42 1.21 2.35 -9.63
N GLN A 43 1.57 3.15 -10.64
CA GLN A 43 2.56 4.23 -10.48
C GLN A 43 2.15 5.24 -9.40
N LEU A 44 0.87 5.62 -9.35
CA LEU A 44 0.39 6.56 -8.33
C LEU A 44 0.62 6.02 -6.91
N LEU A 45 0.46 4.72 -6.71
CA LEU A 45 0.69 4.08 -5.41
C LEU A 45 2.16 4.16 -5.01
N GLN A 46 3.07 4.03 -5.99
CA GLN A 46 4.49 4.23 -5.77
C GLN A 46 4.81 5.68 -5.39
N GLU A 47 4.24 6.67 -6.07
CA GLU A 47 4.44 8.08 -5.72
C GLU A 47 3.90 8.39 -4.31
N ILE A 48 2.74 7.83 -3.96
CA ILE A 48 2.18 7.97 -2.61
C ILE A 48 3.14 7.37 -1.57
N ALA A 49 3.76 6.22 -1.83
CA ALA A 49 4.71 5.60 -0.91
C ALA A 49 5.99 6.44 -0.68
N LEU A 50 6.38 7.24 -1.66
CA LEU A 50 7.49 8.18 -1.54
C LEU A 50 7.12 9.43 -0.74
N MET A 51 5.91 9.96 -0.91
CA MET A 51 5.45 11.18 -0.24
C MET A 51 4.96 10.95 1.20
N LEU A 52 4.45 9.75 1.50
CA LEU A 52 3.83 9.44 2.78
C LEU A 52 4.70 9.71 4.02
N PRO A 53 6.01 9.37 4.04
CA PRO A 53 6.85 9.62 5.21
C PRO A 53 6.87 11.08 5.64
N GLU A 54 7.15 12.00 4.70
CA GLU A 54 7.20 13.44 4.99
C GLU A 54 5.85 13.98 5.47
N LEU A 55 4.75 13.45 4.90
CA LEU A 55 3.41 13.81 5.37
C LEU A 55 3.20 13.34 6.81
N LEU A 56 3.49 12.06 7.11
CA LEU A 56 3.30 11.49 8.44
C LEU A 56 4.14 12.23 9.51
N GLU A 57 5.38 12.61 9.20
CA GLU A 57 6.22 13.40 10.11
C GLU A 57 5.60 14.75 10.49
N ARG A 58 4.89 15.39 9.56
CA ARG A 58 4.22 16.68 9.81
C ARG A 58 2.96 16.54 10.66
N TRP A 59 2.28 15.39 10.60
CA TRP A 59 1.02 15.14 11.32
C TRP A 59 1.24 14.46 12.68
N ILE A 60 2.28 13.64 12.81
CA ILE A 60 2.62 12.95 14.05
C ILE A 60 3.57 13.84 14.84
N LYS A 61 3.01 14.63 15.76
CA LYS A 61 3.80 15.39 16.74
C LYS A 61 4.64 14.39 17.55
N ARG A 62 5.97 14.56 17.56
CA ARG A 62 6.84 13.81 18.47
C ARG A 62 6.48 14.24 19.90
N VAL A 63 5.81 13.34 20.64
CA VAL A 63 5.46 13.53 22.06
C VAL A 63 6.69 13.25 22.91
#